data_AF-A0A523GFY5-F1
#
_entry.id   AF-A0A523GFY5-F1
#
_cell.length_a   1.000
_cell.length_b   1.000
_cell.length_c   1.000
_cell.angle_alpha   90.00
_cell.angle_beta   90.00
_cell.angle_gamma   90.00
#
_symmetry.space_group_name_H-M   'P 1'
#
loop_
_entity.id
_entity.type
_entity.pdbx_description
1 polymer ?
#
loop_
_entity_poly.entity_id
_entity_poly.type
_entity_poly.pdbx_seq_one_letter_code
_entity_poly.pdbx_strand_id
1 'polypeptide(L)'
;MYINRVFIWCVFIGFCFSCSEHDEVETIPVKFPAVDPELRVYFQRFEDESAARGLSVDLTASGITGTILEIDEKHILGRCSFPRAQPNRVTIDRTFWRRGTDLFREFVVFHELGHCYLFRPHLEDHLSNGACASIMRSGTGSCLDNYSQRTRRFYIDELLDHQPDALTASR
;
A
#
# COMPACT_ATOMS: atom_id res chain seq x y z
N MET A 1 -52.38 -63.44 -12.51
CA MET A 1 -51.62 -62.48 -11.69
C MET A 1 -50.33 -62.15 -12.44
N TYR A 2 -50.29 -60.91 -12.96
CA TYR A 2 -49.24 -60.10 -13.62
C TYR A 2 -47.91 -60.76 -14.06
N ILE A 3 -47.55 -60.84 -15.38
CA ILE A 3 -47.03 -59.78 -16.28
C ILE A 3 -45.61 -59.33 -15.82
N ASN A 4 -44.51 -59.27 -16.58
CA ASN A 4 -44.28 -59.12 -18.02
C ASN A 4 -42.86 -59.58 -18.43
N ARG A 5 -42.71 -59.81 -19.74
CA ARG A 5 -41.46 -60.02 -20.48
C ARG A 5 -40.81 -58.66 -20.85
N VAL A 6 -39.68 -58.74 -21.56
CA VAL A 6 -39.14 -57.84 -22.62
C VAL A 6 -37.73 -57.38 -22.27
N PHE A 7 -36.70 -58.14 -22.70
CA PHE A 7 -35.97 -58.01 -23.98
C PHE A 7 -35.32 -56.64 -24.21
N ILE A 8 -34.02 -56.64 -23.90
CA ILE A 8 -32.99 -55.64 -24.17
C ILE A 8 -32.97 -55.31 -25.67
N TRP A 9 -33.17 -54.04 -26.03
CA TRP A 9 -32.86 -53.51 -27.36
C TRP A 9 -32.31 -52.09 -27.28
N CYS A 10 -31.08 -51.95 -27.79
CA CYS A 10 -30.53 -50.83 -28.54
C CYS A 10 -30.44 -49.44 -27.87
N VAL A 11 -29.24 -48.87 -27.86
CA VAL A 11 -28.74 -48.02 -28.96
C VAL A 11 -27.34 -47.50 -28.54
N PHE A 12 -26.32 -47.89 -29.29
CA PHE A 12 -25.00 -47.23 -29.29
C PHE A 12 -25.18 -45.88 -30.01
N ILE A 13 -25.43 -44.80 -29.27
CA ILE A 13 -25.27 -43.43 -29.79
C ILE A 13 -23.87 -42.98 -29.42
N GLY A 14 -23.01 -42.92 -30.44
CA GLY A 14 -21.77 -42.17 -30.39
C GLY A 14 -22.10 -40.69 -30.21
N PHE A 15 -21.68 -40.13 -29.10
CA PHE A 15 -21.53 -38.69 -28.95
C PHE A 15 -20.06 -38.45 -28.66
N CYS A 16 -19.29 -38.19 -29.73
CA CYS A 16 -17.95 -37.66 -29.61
C CYS A 16 -18.07 -36.31 -28.93
N PHE A 17 -17.73 -36.25 -27.64
CA PHE A 17 -17.55 -35.00 -26.92
C PHE A 17 -16.43 -34.22 -27.60
N SER A 18 -16.80 -33.25 -28.41
CA SER A 18 -15.92 -32.15 -28.82
C SER A 18 -15.74 -31.27 -27.59
N CYS A 19 -14.64 -31.45 -26.87
CA CYS A 19 -14.24 -30.55 -25.80
C CYS A 19 -13.63 -29.30 -26.46
N SER A 20 -14.39 -28.21 -26.57
CA SER A 20 -13.81 -26.92 -26.87
C SER A 20 -13.10 -26.43 -25.61
N GLU A 21 -11.78 -26.34 -25.65
CA GLU A 21 -11.00 -25.63 -24.64
C GLU A 21 -11.40 -24.15 -24.75
N HIS A 22 -12.25 -23.70 -23.83
CA HIS A 22 -12.53 -22.29 -23.67
C HIS A 22 -11.46 -21.75 -22.71
N ASP A 23 -10.45 -21.10 -23.26
CA ASP A 23 -9.54 -20.25 -22.52
C ASP A 23 -10.32 -19.04 -22.00
N GLU A 24 -10.95 -19.19 -20.83
CA GLU A 24 -11.40 -18.05 -20.05
C GLU A 24 -10.16 -17.33 -19.52
N VAL A 25 -9.89 -16.14 -20.07
CA VAL A 25 -8.83 -15.25 -19.58
C VAL A 25 -9.21 -14.81 -18.17
N GLU A 26 -8.63 -15.46 -17.16
CA GLU A 26 -8.78 -15.10 -15.75
C GLU A 26 -8.19 -13.69 -15.55
N THR A 27 -9.05 -12.71 -15.29
CA THR A 27 -8.64 -11.33 -15.00
C THR A 27 -8.13 -11.26 -13.56
N ILE A 28 -6.81 -11.40 -13.37
CA ILE A 28 -6.21 -11.27 -12.04
C ILE A 28 -6.45 -9.84 -11.52
N PRO A 29 -7.11 -9.67 -10.35
CA PRO A 29 -7.36 -8.35 -9.80
C PRO A 29 -6.03 -7.67 -9.43
N VAL A 30 -5.83 -6.46 -9.95
CA VAL A 30 -4.62 -5.66 -9.69
C VAL A 30 -4.71 -5.06 -8.29
N LYS A 31 -3.75 -5.37 -7.41
CA LYS A 31 -3.65 -4.72 -6.10
C LYS A 31 -3.24 -3.25 -6.26
N PHE A 32 -3.89 -2.36 -5.50
CA PHE A 32 -3.74 -0.90 -5.58
C PHE A 32 -4.05 -0.30 -6.97
N PRO A 33 -5.27 -0.49 -7.51
CA PRO A 33 -5.59 -0.07 -8.87
C PRO A 33 -5.55 1.46 -9.07
N ALA A 34 -5.79 2.24 -8.01
CA ALA A 34 -5.74 3.70 -8.01
C ALA A 34 -4.35 4.28 -7.66
N VAL A 35 -3.32 3.43 -7.63
CA VAL A 35 -1.95 3.81 -7.35
C VAL A 35 -1.10 3.61 -8.61
N ASP A 36 -0.28 4.61 -8.92
CA ASP A 36 0.72 4.55 -9.97
C ASP A 36 1.53 3.25 -9.86
N PRO A 37 1.69 2.46 -10.95
CA PRO A 37 2.39 1.18 -10.92
C PRO A 37 3.76 1.22 -10.23
N GLU A 38 4.50 2.33 -10.36
CA GLU A 38 5.83 2.48 -9.76
C GLU A 38 5.78 2.63 -8.22
N LEU A 39 4.67 3.11 -7.67
CA LEU A 39 4.46 3.28 -6.23
C LEU A 39 3.95 2.00 -5.56
N ARG A 40 3.32 1.08 -6.30
CA ARG A 40 2.64 -0.11 -5.73
C ARG A 40 3.54 -0.99 -4.89
N VAL A 41 4.82 -1.10 -5.26
CA VAL A 41 5.79 -1.87 -4.46
C VAL A 41 5.98 -1.28 -3.06
N TYR A 42 5.94 0.05 -2.92
CA TYR A 42 6.10 0.71 -1.63
C TYR A 42 4.81 0.68 -0.81
N PHE A 43 3.65 0.78 -1.46
CA PHE A 43 2.35 0.56 -0.81
C PHE A 43 2.24 -0.87 -0.28
N GLN A 44 2.66 -1.86 -1.07
CA GLN A 44 2.72 -3.25 -0.63
C GLN A 44 3.67 -3.41 0.57
N ARG A 45 4.89 -2.87 0.49
CA ARG A 45 5.85 -2.93 1.60
C ARG A 45 5.29 -2.30 2.87
N PHE A 46 4.53 -1.21 2.77
CA PHE A 46 3.90 -0.58 3.93
C PHE A 46 2.89 -1.52 4.60
N GLU A 47 2.02 -2.16 3.82
CA GLU A 47 1.08 -3.18 4.34
C GLU A 47 1.83 -4.39 4.93
N ASP A 48 2.88 -4.87 4.28
CA ASP A 48 3.70 -5.99 4.76
C ASP A 48 4.40 -5.67 6.09
N GLU A 49 5.01 -4.50 6.19
CA GLU A 49 5.69 -4.04 7.41
C GLU A 49 4.69 -3.78 8.55
N SER A 50 3.48 -3.31 8.22
CA SER A 50 2.38 -3.16 9.18
C SER A 50 1.92 -4.53 9.69
N ALA A 51 1.68 -5.48 8.79
CA ALA A 51 1.29 -6.84 9.13
C ALA A 51 2.35 -7.55 9.97
N ALA A 52 3.64 -7.35 9.67
CA ALA A 52 4.76 -7.88 10.46
C ALA A 52 4.79 -7.37 11.91
N ARG A 53 4.10 -6.26 12.20
CA ARG A 53 3.94 -5.66 13.54
C ARG A 53 2.54 -5.88 14.13
N GLY A 54 1.72 -6.71 13.50
CA GLY A 54 0.38 -7.03 13.97
C GLY A 54 -0.68 -5.99 13.64
N LEU A 55 -0.39 -5.03 12.76
CA LEU A 55 -1.34 -4.02 12.29
C LEU A 55 -2.01 -4.48 11.00
N SER A 56 -3.34 -4.47 10.98
CA SER A 56 -4.12 -4.75 9.77
C SER A 56 -4.32 -3.46 8.98
N VAL A 57 -3.47 -3.25 7.97
CA VAL A 57 -3.56 -2.10 7.06
C VAL A 57 -4.13 -2.54 5.72
N ASP A 58 -5.14 -1.81 5.27
CA ASP A 58 -5.68 -1.93 3.91
C ASP A 58 -5.76 -0.54 3.28
N LEU A 59 -4.74 -0.19 2.51
CA LEU A 59 -4.64 1.12 1.87
C LEU A 59 -5.69 1.28 0.77
N THR A 60 -6.06 0.18 0.10
CA THR A 60 -7.07 0.18 -0.98
C THR A 60 -8.47 0.43 -0.41
N ALA A 61 -8.87 -0.32 0.62
CA ALA A 61 -10.15 -0.12 1.29
C ALA A 61 -10.26 1.25 1.97
N SER A 62 -9.13 1.82 2.39
CA SER A 62 -9.05 3.17 2.96
C SER A 62 -9.07 4.29 1.91
N GLY A 63 -9.21 3.93 0.63
CA GLY A 63 -9.34 4.87 -0.48
C GLY A 63 -8.05 5.63 -0.80
N ILE A 64 -6.90 5.18 -0.31
CA ILE A 64 -5.62 5.86 -0.53
C ILE A 64 -5.22 5.68 -1.99
N THR A 65 -4.94 6.81 -2.65
CA THR A 65 -4.45 6.85 -4.02
C THR A 65 -3.01 7.37 -4.06
N GLY A 66 -2.28 7.03 -5.12
CA GLY A 66 -0.87 7.37 -5.25
C GLY A 66 -0.53 7.81 -6.66
N THR A 67 0.09 8.97 -6.80
CA THR A 67 0.48 9.53 -8.10
C THR A 67 1.88 10.12 -8.07
N ILE A 68 2.60 10.03 -9.19
CA ILE A 68 3.89 10.72 -9.39
C ILE A 68 3.64 11.92 -10.30
N LEU A 69 3.84 13.13 -9.80
CA LEU A 69 3.62 14.39 -10.54
C LEU A 69 4.75 15.37 -10.24
N GLU A 70 4.96 16.38 -11.09
CA GLU A 70 5.86 17.47 -10.72
C GLU A 70 5.23 18.28 -9.59
N ILE A 71 6.01 18.59 -8.56
CA ILE A 71 5.62 19.47 -7.47
C ILE A 71 6.44 20.75 -7.61
N ASP A 72 5.79 21.86 -7.98
CA ASP A 72 6.46 23.16 -8.24
C ASP A 72 6.96 23.87 -6.95
N GLU A 73 6.83 23.22 -5.80
CA GLU A 73 7.19 23.76 -4.49
C GLU A 73 8.58 23.26 -4.07
N LYS A 74 9.48 24.21 -3.79
CA LYS A 74 10.85 23.87 -3.39
C LYS A 74 10.86 23.06 -2.10
N HIS A 75 11.74 22.06 -2.05
CA HIS A 75 12.00 21.21 -0.88
C HIS A 75 10.87 20.27 -0.47
N ILE A 76 9.85 20.08 -1.33
CA ILE A 76 8.78 19.11 -1.11
C ILE A 76 9.04 17.90 -2.00
N LEU A 77 9.28 16.74 -1.38
CA LEU A 77 9.52 15.46 -2.08
C LEU A 77 8.24 14.63 -2.23
N GLY A 78 7.24 14.92 -1.41
CA GLY A 78 5.94 14.28 -1.39
C GLY A 78 4.93 15.13 -0.64
N ARG A 79 3.66 14.79 -0.81
CA ARG A 79 2.56 15.37 -0.04
C ARG A 79 1.39 14.41 0.05
N CYS A 80 0.84 14.28 1.24
CA CYS A 80 -0.52 13.81 1.48
C CYS A 80 -1.53 14.96 1.34
N SER A 81 -2.61 14.74 0.60
CA SER A 81 -3.69 15.72 0.42
C SER A 81 -5.06 15.10 0.65
N PHE A 82 -6.00 15.91 1.14
CA PHE A 82 -7.39 15.51 1.41
C PHE A 82 -8.39 16.28 0.52
N PRO A 83 -8.27 16.25 -0.83
CA PRO A 83 -9.24 16.91 -1.68
C PRO A 83 -10.62 16.27 -1.53
N ARG A 84 -11.68 17.08 -1.60
CA ARG A 84 -13.08 16.64 -1.42
C ARG A 84 -13.50 15.48 -2.34
N ALA A 85 -12.84 15.32 -3.49
CA ALA A 85 -13.10 14.27 -4.47
C ALA A 85 -12.31 12.97 -4.24
N GLN A 86 -11.17 13.03 -3.53
CA GLN A 86 -10.27 11.90 -3.26
C GLN A 86 -9.51 12.15 -1.95
N PRO A 87 -10.14 11.96 -0.78
CA PRO A 87 -9.41 12.06 0.47
C PRO A 87 -8.25 11.06 0.48
N ASN A 88 -7.13 11.42 1.11
CA ASN A 88 -5.95 10.55 1.30
C ASN A 88 -5.13 10.28 0.02
N ARG A 89 -4.91 11.31 -0.81
CA ARG A 89 -4.04 11.20 -2.00
C ARG A 89 -2.58 11.48 -1.66
N VAL A 90 -1.73 10.47 -1.87
CA VAL A 90 -0.26 10.59 -1.86
C VAL A 90 0.22 11.08 -3.23
N THR A 91 0.91 12.21 -3.25
CA THR A 91 1.60 12.73 -4.44
C THR A 91 3.10 12.73 -4.19
N ILE A 92 3.88 12.10 -5.05
CA ILE A 92 5.35 12.07 -4.96
C ILE A 92 5.93 12.94 -6.09
N ASP A 93 6.93 13.76 -5.75
CA ASP A 93 7.59 14.61 -6.74
C ASP A 93 8.34 13.78 -7.79
N ARG A 94 8.09 14.05 -9.07
CA ARG A 94 8.67 13.32 -10.20
C ARG A 94 10.17 13.53 -10.33
N THR A 95 10.65 14.74 -10.07
CA THR A 95 12.08 15.07 -10.16
C THR A 95 12.89 14.31 -9.10
N PHE A 96 12.39 14.29 -7.86
CA PHE A 96 12.88 13.42 -6.79
C PHE A 96 12.79 11.95 -7.19
N TRP A 97 11.61 11.49 -7.62
CA TRP A 97 11.35 10.09 -7.90
C TRP A 97 12.39 9.50 -8.83
N ARG A 98 12.71 10.20 -9.93
CA ARG A 98 13.69 9.74 -10.93
C ARG A 98 15.11 9.56 -10.38
N ARG A 99 15.47 10.26 -9.31
CA ARG A 99 16.84 10.31 -8.77
C ARG A 99 16.99 9.57 -7.44
N GLY A 100 15.90 9.37 -6.70
CA GLY A 100 15.89 8.71 -5.41
C GLY A 100 16.34 7.25 -5.51
N THR A 101 17.10 6.79 -4.51
CA THR A 101 17.36 5.36 -4.32
C THR A 101 16.09 4.65 -3.87
N ASP A 102 16.02 3.32 -3.99
CA ASP A 102 14.87 2.53 -3.49
C ASP A 102 14.55 2.84 -2.03
N LEU A 103 15.58 2.91 -1.17
CA LEU A 103 15.39 3.28 0.25
C LEU A 103 14.92 4.71 0.45
N PHE A 104 15.41 5.65 -0.34
CA PHE A 104 14.98 7.04 -0.17
C PHE A 104 13.56 7.26 -0.69
N ARG A 105 13.17 6.55 -1.76
CA ARG A 105 11.78 6.48 -2.23
C ARG A 105 10.87 5.86 -1.18
N GLU A 106 11.29 4.76 -0.56
CA GLU A 106 10.56 4.13 0.54
C GLU A 106 10.37 5.08 1.72
N PHE A 107 11.44 5.75 2.17
CA PHE A 107 11.40 6.75 3.22
C PHE A 107 10.33 7.83 2.95
N VAL A 108 10.34 8.42 1.76
CA VAL A 108 9.37 9.48 1.39
C VAL A 108 7.96 8.91 1.26
N VAL A 109 7.77 7.77 0.61
CA VAL A 109 6.43 7.17 0.48
C VAL A 109 5.85 6.78 1.85
N PHE A 110 6.67 6.23 2.74
CA PHE A 110 6.24 5.86 4.09
C PHE A 110 5.92 7.11 4.93
N HIS A 111 6.68 8.18 4.79
CA HIS A 111 6.35 9.47 5.40
C HIS A 111 4.96 9.97 4.95
N GLU A 112 4.67 9.96 3.64
CA GLU A 112 3.37 10.39 3.14
C GLU A 112 2.22 9.46 3.56
N LEU A 113 2.46 8.14 3.62
CA LEU A 113 1.49 7.19 4.15
C LEU A 113 1.29 7.36 5.67
N GLY A 114 2.32 7.81 6.40
CA GLY A 114 2.18 8.24 7.78
C GLY A 114 1.18 9.38 7.96
N HIS A 115 1.21 10.37 7.06
CA HIS A 115 0.21 11.44 7.02
C HIS A 115 -1.17 10.93 6.57
N CYS A 116 -1.22 10.16 5.48
CA CYS A 116 -2.46 9.83 4.77
C CYS A 116 -3.26 8.67 5.40
N TYR A 117 -2.58 7.69 6.00
CA TYR A 117 -3.21 6.52 6.59
C TYR A 117 -3.19 6.58 8.13
N LEU A 118 -2.05 6.94 8.71
CA LEU A 118 -1.88 6.94 10.17
C LEU A 118 -2.21 8.29 10.83
N PHE A 119 -2.48 9.33 10.02
CA PHE A 119 -2.76 10.69 10.47
C PHE A 119 -1.68 11.27 11.41
N ARG A 120 -0.42 10.87 11.21
CA ARG A 120 0.68 11.32 12.07
C ARG A 120 1.11 12.73 11.68
N PRO A 121 1.22 13.68 12.64
CA PRO A 121 1.80 14.98 12.37
C PRO A 121 3.33 14.88 12.21
N HIS A 122 3.96 15.97 11.78
CA HIS A 122 5.41 16.03 11.83
C HIS A 122 5.95 15.99 13.27
N LEU A 123 7.11 15.34 13.45
CA LEU A 123 7.84 15.27 14.72
C LEU A 123 9.32 15.63 14.50
N GLU A 124 9.78 16.69 15.15
CA GLU A 124 11.13 17.27 14.95
C GLU A 124 12.15 16.86 16.02
N ASP A 125 11.84 15.84 16.82
CA ASP A 125 12.75 15.32 17.84
C ASP A 125 14.01 14.70 17.21
N HIS A 126 15.09 14.69 17.99
CA HIS A 126 16.38 14.13 17.58
C HIS A 126 16.93 13.18 18.64
N LEU A 127 17.66 12.17 18.16
CA LEU A 127 18.43 11.28 19.01
C LEU A 127 19.69 12.01 19.52
N SER A 128 20.31 11.46 20.56
CA SER A 128 21.52 12.05 21.17
C SER A 128 22.72 12.17 20.21
N ASN A 129 22.69 11.46 19.08
CA ASN A 129 23.71 11.53 18.02
C ASN A 129 23.37 12.55 16.91
N GLY A 130 22.29 13.31 17.05
CA GLY A 130 21.84 14.33 16.08
C GLY A 130 21.00 13.80 14.92
N ALA A 131 20.72 12.49 14.84
CA ALA A 131 19.82 11.93 13.84
C ALA A 131 18.36 12.27 14.16
N CYS A 132 17.51 12.43 13.14
CA CYS A 132 16.07 12.61 13.35
C CYS A 132 15.51 11.38 14.08
N ALA A 133 14.72 11.61 15.12
CA ALA A 133 14.13 10.53 15.91
C ALA A 133 12.94 9.89 15.18
N SER A 134 12.30 10.60 14.26
CA SER A 134 11.10 10.16 13.55
C SER A 134 11.26 10.19 12.03
N ILE A 135 10.62 9.24 11.36
CA ILE A 135 10.45 9.30 9.90
C ILE A 135 9.54 10.48 9.51
N MET A 136 8.67 10.91 10.44
CA MET A 136 7.73 12.02 10.27
C MET A 136 8.39 13.39 10.45
N ARG A 137 9.71 13.53 10.27
CA ARG A 137 10.38 14.84 10.30
C ARG A 137 10.00 15.69 9.08
N SER A 138 9.73 16.99 9.26
CA SER A 138 9.30 17.91 8.19
C SER A 138 10.35 18.19 7.11
N GLY A 139 11.63 18.00 7.44
CA GLY A 139 12.77 18.33 6.58
C GLY A 139 13.22 19.78 6.70
N THR A 140 12.61 20.55 7.61
CA THR A 140 13.01 21.94 7.93
C THR A 140 13.77 22.07 9.25
N GLY A 141 13.78 21.01 10.07
CA GLY A 141 14.53 20.91 11.32
C GLY A 141 16.05 20.79 11.13
N SER A 142 16.76 20.69 12.26
CA SER A 142 18.23 20.62 12.32
C SER A 142 18.79 19.20 12.39
N CYS A 143 17.94 18.18 12.54
CA CYS A 143 18.35 16.80 12.63
C CYS A 143 18.76 16.24 11.27
N LEU A 144 19.58 15.17 11.28
CA LEU A 144 20.02 14.50 10.07
C LEU A 144 19.18 13.25 9.80
N ASP A 145 18.72 13.10 8.56
CA ASP A 145 18.11 11.86 8.10
C ASP A 145 19.10 10.72 8.20
N ASN A 146 18.64 9.62 8.81
CA ASN A 146 19.47 8.43 8.95
C ASN A 146 18.70 7.17 8.51
N TYR A 147 17.85 7.26 7.49
CA TYR A 147 17.13 6.10 6.96
C TYR A 147 18.05 5.28 6.03
N SER A 148 18.55 4.15 6.54
CA SER A 148 19.48 3.26 5.85
C SER A 148 19.09 1.81 6.09
N GLN A 149 19.72 0.84 5.42
CA GLN A 149 19.46 -0.59 5.70
C GLN A 149 19.62 -0.98 7.18
N ARG A 150 20.50 -0.31 7.94
CA ARG A 150 20.75 -0.64 9.35
C ARG A 150 19.70 -0.06 10.29
N THR A 151 19.08 1.05 9.90
CA THR A 151 18.20 1.89 10.73
C THR A 151 16.76 1.90 10.24
N ARG A 152 16.51 1.32 9.05
CA ARG A 152 15.20 1.16 8.43
C ARG A 152 14.18 0.59 9.41
N ARG A 153 14.52 -0.51 10.08
CA ARG A 153 13.64 -1.14 11.07
C ARG A 153 13.26 -0.17 12.19
N PHE A 154 14.23 0.57 12.74
CA PHE A 154 13.96 1.53 13.82
C PHE A 154 12.93 2.59 13.39
N TYR A 155 13.06 3.15 12.19
CA TYR A 155 12.13 4.18 11.70
C TYR A 155 10.75 3.62 11.34
N ILE A 156 10.68 2.39 10.83
CA ILE A 156 9.40 1.75 10.56
C ILE A 156 8.71 1.35 11.87
N ASP A 157 9.48 0.85 12.86
CA ASP A 157 8.99 0.61 14.21
C ASP A 157 8.44 1.91 14.80
N GLU A 158 9.19 3.03 14.72
CA GLU A 158 8.73 4.34 15.18
C GLU A 158 7.45 4.81 14.47
N LEU A 159 7.39 4.69 13.14
CA LEU A 159 6.24 5.06 12.33
C LEU A 159 4.97 4.28 12.67
N LEU A 160 5.12 2.99 12.99
CA LEU A 160 4.02 2.07 13.23
C LEU A 160 3.76 1.82 14.71
N ASP A 161 4.58 2.37 15.60
CA ASP A 161 4.36 2.27 17.04
C ASP A 161 3.01 2.92 17.41
N HIS A 162 2.42 2.48 18.50
CA HIS A 162 1.06 2.85 18.87
C HIS A 162 0.89 4.38 18.99
N GLN A 163 -0.03 4.96 18.19
CA GLN A 163 -0.68 6.22 18.57
C GLN A 163 -1.86 5.90 19.51
N PRO A 164 -2.15 6.79 20.47
CA PRO A 164 -3.05 6.51 21.59
C PRO A 164 -4.49 6.31 21.11
N ASP A 165 -5.26 5.53 21.87
CA ASP A 165 -6.70 5.35 21.71
C ASP A 165 -7.39 6.69 21.40
N ALA A 166 -7.74 6.91 20.13
CA ALA A 166 -8.65 7.98 19.71
C ALA A 166 -10.11 7.71 20.14
N LEU A 167 -10.30 7.06 21.30
CA LEU A 167 -11.57 6.74 21.94
C LEU A 167 -11.67 7.23 23.40
N THR A 168 -10.71 8.00 23.90
CA THR A 168 -10.85 8.69 25.22
C THR A 168 -11.07 10.20 25.13
N ALA A 169 -11.29 10.77 23.94
CA ALA A 169 -11.66 12.19 23.77
C ALA A 169 -13.19 12.42 23.67
N SER A 170 -13.98 11.56 24.31
CA SER A 170 -15.42 11.77 24.54
C SER A 170 -15.85 11.12 25.85
N ARG A 171 -15.45 11.73 26.97
CA ARG A 171 -16.13 11.64 28.27
C ARG A 171 -16.01 12.98 28.98
#